data_AF-A0A5S9MMV8-F1
#
_entry.id   AF-A0A5S9MMV8-F1
#
_cell.length_a   1.000
_cell.length_b   1.000
_cell.length_c   1.000
_cell.angle_alpha   90.00
_cell.angle_beta   90.00
_cell.angle_gamma   90.00
#
_symmetry.space_group_name_H-M   'P 1'
#
loop_
_entity.id
_entity.type
_entity.pdbx_description
1 polymer ?
#
loop_
_entity_poly.entity_id
_entity_poly.type
_entity_poly.pdbx_seq_one_letter_code
_entity_poly.pdbx_strand_id
1 'polypeptide(L)'
;MESTPSLVNWHEVNKVKHKGMAHLSAMQAIAHGSDSVLYFQWRQGRGASEKFHGAVVDHSGHEHTRVFQEVADLGKQLEQLQPIAGTSVQPEVAIIYDWENHWAIDDAQGLK
;
A
#
# COMPACT_ATOMS: atom_id res chain seq x y z
N MET A 1 -3.02 -4.17 -6.02
CA MET A 1 -3.57 -3.01 -6.75
C MET A 1 -3.60 -1.77 -5.88
N GLU A 2 -3.88 -1.83 -4.58
CA GLU A 2 -4.07 -0.62 -3.78
C GLU A 2 -3.18 -0.57 -2.53
N SER A 3 -2.77 0.65 -2.19
CA SER A 3 -2.26 1.04 -0.88
C SER A 3 -2.65 2.49 -0.62
N THR A 4 -2.52 2.99 0.61
CA THR A 4 -2.66 4.42 0.91
C THR A 4 -1.29 5.10 0.92
N PRO A 5 -1.15 6.32 0.37
CA PRO A 5 0.08 7.09 0.50
C PRO A 5 0.24 7.70 1.92
N SER A 6 -0.80 7.67 2.77
CA SER A 6 -0.77 8.29 4.09
C SER A 6 -1.46 7.48 5.19
N LEU A 7 -2.79 7.49 5.24
CA LEU A 7 -3.63 6.85 6.25
C LEU A 7 -4.89 6.25 5.60
N VAL A 8 -5.62 5.43 6.34
CA VAL A 8 -6.95 4.92 5.94
C VAL A 8 -8.03 5.58 6.79
N ASN A 9 -9.31 5.35 6.50
CA ASN A 9 -10.45 5.90 7.25
C ASN A 9 -11.15 4.89 8.17
N TRP A 10 -10.80 3.60 8.09
CA TRP A 10 -11.57 2.50 8.68
C TRP A 10 -10.81 1.71 9.75
N HIS A 11 -9.56 2.07 10.06
CA HIS A 11 -8.90 1.52 11.25
C HIS A 11 -9.50 2.13 12.51
N GLU A 12 -9.39 1.41 13.64
CA GLU A 12 -9.71 1.94 14.97
C GLU A 12 -8.92 3.23 15.26
N VAL A 13 -7.64 3.25 14.87
CA VAL A 13 -6.77 4.43 14.91
C VAL A 13 -6.14 4.66 13.54
N ASN A 14 -6.61 5.70 12.86
CA ASN A 14 -6.16 6.08 11.52
C ASN A 14 -4.86 6.91 11.57
N LYS A 15 -3.76 6.27 12.00
CA LYS A 15 -2.45 6.91 12.15
C LYS A 15 -1.82 7.18 10.78
N VAL A 16 -1.28 8.38 10.61
CA VAL A 16 -0.55 8.78 9.41
C VAL A 16 0.79 8.05 9.30
N LYS A 17 1.14 7.55 8.12
CA LYS A 17 2.50 7.14 7.78
C LYS A 17 3.52 8.23 8.15
N HIS A 18 4.55 7.83 8.89
CA HIS A 18 5.71 8.67 9.18
C HIS A 18 6.45 9.06 7.89
N LYS A 19 7.25 10.13 7.95
CA LYS A 19 8.04 10.60 6.80
C LYS A 19 8.88 9.47 6.21
N GLY A 20 8.80 9.27 4.90
CA GLY A 20 9.54 8.23 4.17
C GLY A 20 8.93 6.82 4.24
N MET A 21 7.91 6.59 5.07
CA MET A 21 7.27 5.27 5.16
C MET A 21 6.47 4.92 3.89
N ALA A 22 5.90 5.92 3.21
CA ALA A 22 5.22 5.70 1.93
C ALA A 22 6.21 5.19 0.86
N HIS A 23 7.39 5.80 0.80
CA HIS A 23 8.48 5.38 -0.07
C HIS A 23 9.00 3.97 0.28
N LEU A 24 9.30 3.72 1.56
CA LEU A 24 9.79 2.42 2.03
C LEU A 24 8.82 1.28 1.66
N SER A 25 7.53 1.44 1.98
CA SER A 25 6.51 0.42 1.68
C SER A 25 6.33 0.20 0.18
N ALA A 26 6.44 1.25 -0.63
CA ALA A 26 6.40 1.12 -2.09
C ALA A 26 7.60 0.33 -2.63
N MET A 27 8.83 0.67 -2.20
CA MET A 27 10.04 -0.05 -2.58
C MET A 27 10.02 -1.51 -2.13
N GLN A 28 9.46 -1.79 -0.96
CA GLN A 28 9.26 -3.16 -0.49
C GLN A 28 8.33 -3.95 -1.41
N ALA A 29 7.22 -3.37 -1.86
CA ALA A 29 6.32 -4.03 -2.79
C ALA A 29 7.02 -4.35 -4.14
N ILE A 30 7.81 -3.41 -4.66
CA ILE A 30 8.62 -3.61 -5.86
C ILE A 30 9.66 -4.73 -5.64
N ALA A 31 10.38 -4.71 -4.51
CA ALA A 31 11.37 -5.73 -4.18
C ALA A 31 10.76 -7.14 -4.06
N HIS A 32 9.48 -7.24 -3.72
CA HIS A 32 8.71 -8.48 -3.67
C HIS A 32 8.01 -8.84 -5.00
N GLY A 33 8.34 -8.16 -6.10
CA GLY A 33 7.90 -8.51 -7.45
C GLY A 33 6.68 -7.75 -7.97
N SER A 34 6.27 -6.65 -7.31
CA SER A 34 5.27 -5.77 -7.91
C SER A 34 5.89 -4.96 -9.06
N ASP A 35 5.23 -4.93 -10.22
CA ASP A 35 5.58 -4.04 -11.34
C ASP A 35 4.88 -2.68 -11.26
N SER A 36 4.16 -2.41 -10.17
CA SER A 36 3.39 -1.18 -10.00
C SER A 36 3.34 -0.70 -8.55
N VAL A 37 3.20 0.62 -8.39
CA VAL A 37 2.81 1.24 -7.13
C VAL A 37 1.56 2.06 -7.42
N LEU A 38 0.43 1.58 -6.90
CA LEU A 38 -0.88 2.12 -7.18
C LEU A 38 -1.58 2.44 -5.86
N TYR A 39 -2.21 3.62 -5.83
CA TYR A 39 -2.84 4.15 -4.63
C TYR A 39 -4.35 4.22 -4.80
N PHE A 40 -5.06 3.77 -3.77
CA PHE A 40 -6.38 4.32 -3.48
C PHE A 40 -6.16 5.52 -2.52
N GLN A 41 -6.40 6.76 -2.91
CA GLN A 41 -6.95 7.25 -4.18
C GLN A 41 -6.14 8.46 -4.70
N TRP A 42 -6.47 8.94 -5.90
CA TRP A 42 -5.83 10.14 -6.46
C TRP A 42 -6.10 11.40 -5.64
N ARG A 43 -7.38 11.69 -5.35
CA ARG A 43 -7.80 12.89 -4.61
C ARG A 43 -8.85 12.50 -3.58
N GLN A 44 -8.76 13.04 -2.37
CA GLN A 44 -9.76 12.75 -1.33
C GLN A 44 -11.18 13.13 -1.79
N GLY A 45 -12.12 12.19 -1.62
CA GLY A 45 -13.52 12.45 -1.88
C GLY A 45 -14.08 13.52 -0.93
N ARG A 46 -14.93 14.44 -1.42
CA ARG A 46 -15.46 15.56 -0.60
C ARG A 46 -16.48 15.13 0.45
N GLY A 47 -17.01 13.91 0.37
CA GLY A 47 -18.11 13.41 1.21
C GLY A 47 -18.16 11.88 1.24
N ALA A 48 -19.20 11.35 1.87
CA ALA A 48 -19.42 9.92 2.10
C ALA A 48 -18.36 9.26 3.01
N SER A 49 -18.31 7.93 2.99
CA SER A 49 -17.62 7.08 3.98
C SER A 49 -16.10 7.26 3.99
N GLU A 50 -15.50 7.57 2.84
CA GLU A 50 -14.04 7.56 2.66
C GLU A 50 -13.44 8.96 2.47
N LYS A 51 -14.19 10.03 2.79
CA LYS A 51 -13.70 11.42 2.64
C LYS A 51 -12.40 11.72 3.41
N PHE A 52 -12.07 10.91 4.42
CA PHE A 52 -10.83 11.04 5.17
C PHE A 52 -9.82 9.93 4.87
N HIS A 53 -10.09 9.03 3.91
CA HIS A 53 -9.09 8.08 3.43
C HIS A 53 -7.93 8.87 2.79
N GLY A 54 -6.70 8.39 2.98
CA GLY A 54 -5.52 9.00 2.38
C GLY A 54 -5.60 9.03 0.85
N ALA A 55 -5.03 10.07 0.26
CA ALA A 55 -4.95 10.24 -1.19
C ALA A 55 -3.67 10.99 -1.55
N VAL A 56 -3.32 11.01 -2.84
CA VAL A 56 -2.19 11.79 -3.36
C VAL A 56 -2.44 13.29 -3.17
N VAL A 57 -3.67 13.74 -3.49
CA VAL A 57 -4.13 15.11 -3.27
C VAL A 57 -5.16 15.15 -2.15
N ASP A 58 -4.86 15.89 -1.08
CA ASP A 58 -5.76 16.08 0.05
C ASP A 58 -6.81 17.18 -0.20
N HIS A 59 -7.62 17.47 0.82
CA HIS A 59 -8.63 18.55 0.76
C HIS A 59 -8.05 19.96 0.58
N SER A 60 -6.78 20.17 0.90
CA SER A 60 -6.08 21.44 0.65
C SER A 60 -5.94 21.69 -0.86
N GLY A 61 -5.95 20.62 -1.65
CA GLY A 61 -6.13 20.67 -3.09
C GLY A 61 -4.90 21.06 -3.91
N HIS A 62 -3.74 21.21 -3.27
CA HIS A 62 -2.47 21.63 -3.88
C HIS A 62 -1.33 20.64 -3.59
N GLU A 63 -0.23 20.77 -4.32
CA GLU A 63 0.95 19.91 -4.26
C GLU A 63 1.87 20.18 -3.05
N HIS A 64 1.70 21.29 -2.34
CA HIS A 64 2.53 21.69 -1.19
C HIS A 64 2.23 20.90 0.09
N THR A 65 1.95 19.59 -0.02
CA THR A 65 1.75 18.69 1.10
C THR A 65 2.87 17.64 1.12
N ARG A 66 3.26 17.20 2.32
CA ARG A 66 4.29 16.16 2.45
C ARG A 66 3.94 14.90 1.66
N VAL A 67 2.66 14.49 1.68
CA VAL A 67 2.18 13.28 1.00
C VAL A 67 2.35 13.41 -0.50
N PHE A 68 1.93 14.54 -1.09
CA PHE A 68 2.11 14.77 -2.53
C PHE A 68 3.58 14.75 -2.91
N GLN A 69 4.44 15.44 -2.16
CA GLN A 69 5.88 15.50 -2.44
C GLN A 69 6.54 14.11 -2.34
N GLU A 70 6.22 13.31 -1.32
CA GLU A 70 6.72 11.93 -1.19
C GLU A 70 6.26 11.04 -2.36
N VAL A 71 5.01 11.18 -2.81
CA VAL A 71 4.50 10.44 -3.98
C VAL A 71 5.18 10.89 -5.27
N ALA A 72 5.39 12.20 -5.46
CA ALA A 72 6.07 12.74 -6.64
C ALA A 72 7.54 12.28 -6.71
N ASP A 73 8.25 12.31 -5.57
CA ASP A 73 9.63 11.84 -5.50
C ASP A 73 9.75 10.33 -5.72
N LEU A 74 8.79 9.55 -5.21
CA LEU A 74 8.70 8.13 -5.53
C LEU A 74 8.51 7.90 -7.03
N GLY A 75 7.63 8.67 -7.70
CA GLY A 75 7.42 8.58 -9.15
C GLY A 75 8.72 8.75 -9.94
N LYS A 76 9.53 9.77 -9.61
CA LYS A 76 10.84 10.00 -10.23
C LYS A 76 11.80 8.82 -10.04
N GLN A 77 11.75 8.14 -8.90
CA GLN A 77 12.60 6.98 -8.65
C GLN A 77 12.13 5.74 -9.41
N LEU A 78 10.81 5.55 -9.53
CA LEU A 78 10.25 4.45 -10.32
C LEU A 78 10.62 4.56 -11.80
N GLU A 79 10.74 5.77 -12.35
CA GLU A 79 11.26 5.98 -13.71
C GLU A 79 12.68 5.42 -13.91
N GLN A 80 13.51 5.43 -12.87
CA GLN A 80 14.87 4.89 -12.91
C GLN A 80 14.91 3.37 -12.76
N LEU A 81 13.80 2.76 -12.33
CA LEU A 81 13.68 1.33 -12.04
C LEU A 81 13.00 0.55 -13.16
N GLN A 82 12.64 1.16 -14.29
CA GLN A 82 11.96 0.50 -15.40
C GLN A 82 12.54 -0.87 -15.82
N PRO A 83 13.88 -1.09 -15.86
CA PRO A 83 14.43 -2.38 -16.27
C PRO A 83 14.08 -3.57 -15.36
N ILE A 84 13.62 -3.34 -14.13
CA ILE A 84 13.24 -4.44 -13.23
C ILE A 84 11.83 -4.97 -13.50
N ALA A 85 11.03 -4.26 -14.29
CA ALA A 85 9.66 -4.68 -14.60
C ALA A 85 9.66 -6.04 -15.29
N GLY A 86 8.85 -6.98 -14.81
CA GLY A 86 8.76 -8.34 -15.34
C GLY A 86 9.93 -9.26 -14.93
N THR A 87 10.84 -8.80 -14.07
CA THR A 87 11.87 -9.68 -13.49
C THR A 87 11.28 -10.60 -12.42
N SER A 88 11.98 -11.69 -12.11
CA SER A 88 11.57 -12.64 -11.07
C SER A 88 12.80 -13.26 -10.40
N VAL A 89 12.55 -14.00 -9.32
CA VAL A 89 13.58 -14.70 -8.54
C VAL A 89 13.33 -16.21 -8.57
N GLN A 90 14.37 -16.99 -8.27
CA GLN A 90 14.28 -18.44 -8.12
C GLN A 90 14.39 -18.78 -6.62
N PRO A 91 13.27 -18.88 -5.88
CA PRO A 91 13.31 -19.14 -4.44
C PRO A 91 13.67 -20.61 -4.17
N GLU A 92 14.53 -20.84 -3.18
CA GLU A 92 14.92 -22.18 -2.72
C GLU A 92 14.03 -22.72 -1.59
N VAL A 93 13.15 -21.86 -1.04
CA VAL A 93 12.30 -22.14 0.10
C VAL A 93 10.86 -21.79 -0.23
N ALA A 94 9.92 -22.65 0.20
CA ALA A 94 8.49 -22.43 0.07
C ALA A 94 7.79 -22.41 1.44
N ILE A 95 6.78 -21.56 1.60
CA ILE A 95 5.83 -21.57 2.71
C ILE A 95 4.48 -22.01 2.15
N ILE A 96 3.88 -23.05 2.73
CA ILE A 96 2.57 -23.54 2.32
C ILE A 96 1.52 -22.84 3.18
N TYR A 97 0.56 -22.20 2.52
CA TYR A 97 -0.65 -21.65 3.12
C TYR A 97 -1.85 -22.24 2.40
N ASP A 98 -2.80 -22.76 3.17
CA ASP A 98 -4.00 -23.41 2.66
C ASP A 98 -5.24 -22.75 3.27
N TRP A 99 -6.12 -22.22 2.40
CA TRP A 99 -7.32 -21.50 2.81
C TRP A 99 -8.36 -22.42 3.46
N GLU A 100 -8.52 -23.66 2.96
CA GLU A 100 -9.50 -24.61 3.48
C GLU A 100 -9.10 -25.06 4.89
N ASN A 101 -7.81 -25.33 5.10
CA ASN A 101 -7.25 -25.63 6.42
C ASN A 101 -7.38 -24.45 7.37
N HIS A 102 -7.16 -23.21 6.91
CA HIS A 102 -7.37 -22.03 7.74
C HIS A 102 -8.82 -21.91 8.22
N TRP A 103 -9.80 -22.09 7.32
CA TRP A 103 -11.22 -22.10 7.70
C TRP A 103 -11.58 -23.22 8.67
N ALA A 104 -11.05 -24.43 8.46
CA ALA A 104 -11.30 -25.56 9.33
C ALA A 104 -10.76 -25.33 10.76
N ILE A 105 -9.60 -24.69 10.90
CA ILE A 105 -9.04 -24.33 12.20
C ILE A 105 -9.88 -23.24 12.88
N ASP A 106 -10.29 -22.21 12.15
CA ASP A 106 -11.08 -21.10 12.71
C ASP A 106 -12.45 -21.55 13.24
N ASP A 107 -13.09 -22.53 12.59
CA ASP A 107 -14.38 -23.09 13.03
C ASP A 107 -14.23 -24.25 14.03
N ALA A 108 -13.00 -24.66 14.37
CA ALA A 108 -12.77 -25.78 15.27
C ALA A 108 -13.33 -25.50 16.68
N GLN A 109 -14.37 -26.23 17.06
CA GLN A 109 -15.06 -26.06 18.35
C GLN A 109 -14.35 -26.76 19.54
N GLY A 110 -13.24 -27.48 19.28
CA GLY A 110 -12.56 -28.33 20.28
C GLY A 110 -11.17 -27.88 20.72
N LEU A 111 -10.67 -26.76 20.18
CA LEU A 111 -9.30 -26.24 20.45
C LEU A 111 -9.29 -24.92 21.23
N LYS A 112 -10.42 -24.51 21.82
CA LYS A 112 -10.53 -23.35 22.73
C LYS A 112 -10.50 -23.78 24.19
#